data_AF-A0A0P6RPG2-F1
#
_entry.id   AF-A0A0P6RPG2-F1
#
_cell.length_a   1.000
_cell.length_b   1.000
_cell.length_c   1.000
_cell.angle_alpha   90.00
_cell.angle_beta   90.00
_cell.angle_gamma   90.00
#
_symmetry.space_group_name_H-M   'P 1'
#
loop_
_entity.id
_entity.type
_entity.pdbx_description
1 polymer ?
#
loop_
_entity_poly.entity_id
_entity_poly.type
_entity_poly.pdbx_seq_one_letter_code
_entity_poly.pdbx_strand_id
1 'polypeptide(L)'
;VIGPGWSIILDQFLRSVEADPEFAKSPPGHLQISDVKTTRVGEASIGWHWYFDWVEPYVERLENLSAITCCLCGHQGDIVRQGKRSEPFCGYCHVQDRQTDGYGSK
;
A
#
# COMPACT_ATOMS: atom_id res chain seq x y z
N VAL A 1 6.93 5.23 5.28
CA VAL A 1 6.30 6.47 4.75
C VAL A 1 5.29 6.09 3.68
N ILE A 2 4.11 6.71 3.62
CA ILE A 2 3.19 6.53 2.48
C ILE A 2 3.80 7.32 1.30
N GLY A 3 4.54 6.64 0.44
CA GLY A 3 5.11 7.26 -0.76
C GLY A 3 4.10 7.34 -1.91
N PRO A 4 4.42 8.06 -3.00
CA PRO A 4 3.51 8.23 -4.14
C PRO A 4 2.95 6.93 -4.72
N GLY A 5 3.74 5.85 -4.73
CA GLY A 5 3.27 4.54 -5.17
C GLY A 5 2.16 3.96 -4.30
N TRP A 6 2.21 4.23 -2.99
CA TRP A 6 1.16 3.83 -2.06
C TRP A 6 -0.11 4.65 -2.25
N SER A 7 0.01 5.95 -2.51
CA SER A 7 -1.16 6.79 -2.81
C SER A 7 -1.91 6.29 -4.05
N ILE A 8 -1.20 5.83 -5.08
CA ILE A 8 -1.81 5.30 -6.31
C ILE A 8 -2.61 4.02 -6.02
N ILE A 9 -2.03 3.06 -5.29
CA ILE A 9 -2.72 1.79 -5.01
C ILE A 9 -3.90 1.99 -4.04
N LEU A 10 -3.79 2.93 -3.10
CA LEU A 10 -4.89 3.29 -2.21
C LEU A 10 -6.03 3.95 -2.98
N ASP A 11 -5.74 4.86 -3.90
CA ASP A 11 -6.75 5.45 -4.79
C ASP A 11 -7.45 4.39 -5.65
N GLN A 12 -6.69 3.45 -6.23
CA GLN A 12 -7.27 2.33 -6.99
C GLN A 12 -8.16 1.44 -6.13
N PHE A 13 -7.73 1.14 -4.91
CA PHE A 13 -8.51 0.39 -3.93
C PHE A 13 -9.83 1.12 -3.61
N LEU A 14 -9.77 2.40 -3.22
CA LEU A 14 -10.95 3.18 -2.86
C LEU A 14 -11.94 3.27 -4.02
N ARG A 15 -11.46 3.52 -5.25
CA ARG A 15 -12.32 3.53 -6.45
C ARG A 15 -12.96 2.18 -6.74
N SER A 16 -12.25 1.08 -6.49
CA SER A 16 -12.78 -0.27 -6.71
C SER A 16 -13.90 -0.59 -5.71
N VAL A 17 -13.71 -0.18 -4.46
CA VAL A 17 -14.71 -0.30 -3.41
C VAL A 17 -15.93 0.58 -3.71
N GLU A 18 -15.73 1.84 -4.09
CA GLU A 18 -16.82 2.77 -4.45
C GLU A 18 -17.64 2.31 -5.66
N ALA A 19 -17.02 1.56 -6.58
CA ALA A 19 -17.69 1.01 -7.75
C ALA A 19 -18.51 -0.26 -7.46
N ASP A 20 -18.36 -0.88 -6.29
CA ASP A 20 -19.10 -2.09 -5.91
C ASP A 20 -20.57 -1.74 -5.58
N PRO A 21 -21.56 -2.49 -6.11
CA PRO A 21 -22.96 -2.31 -5.77
C PRO A 21 -23.29 -2.41 -4.26
N GLU A 22 -22.52 -3.18 -3.48
CA GLU A 22 -22.67 -3.29 -2.03
C GLU A 22 -22.28 -1.99 -1.30
N PHE A 23 -21.38 -1.18 -1.88
CA PHE A 23 -21.05 0.13 -1.32
C PHE A 23 -22.26 1.05 -1.28
N ALA A 24 -23.05 1.09 -2.36
CA ALA A 24 -24.26 1.92 -2.43
C ALA A 24 -25.38 1.45 -1.48
N LYS A 25 -25.37 0.18 -1.09
CA LYS A 25 -26.30 -0.39 -0.09
C LYS A 25 -25.82 -0.16 1.34
N SER A 26 -24.55 0.19 1.52
CA SER A 26 -23.95 0.44 2.83
C SER A 26 -24.35 1.83 3.33
N PRO A 27 -24.70 2.00 4.62
CA PRO A 27 -25.05 3.32 5.12
C PRO A 27 -23.81 4.24 5.17
N PRO A 28 -23.98 5.58 5.13
CA PRO A 28 -22.85 6.50 5.22
C PRO A 28 -21.98 6.26 6.46
N GLY A 29 -20.65 6.39 6.33
CA GLY A 29 -19.69 6.22 7.42
C GLY A 29 -19.40 4.76 7.85
N HIS A 30 -19.95 3.76 7.16
CA HIS A 30 -19.82 2.35 7.53
C HIS A 30 -18.52 1.68 7.05
N LEU A 31 -17.80 2.31 6.14
CA LEU A 31 -16.46 1.91 5.78
C LEU A 31 -15.51 3.05 6.12
N GLN A 32 -14.74 2.87 7.20
CA GLN A 32 -13.87 3.91 7.71
C GLN A 32 -12.50 3.34 8.05
N ILE A 33 -11.51 3.74 7.27
CA ILE A 33 -10.10 3.41 7.50
C ILE A 33 -9.60 4.21 8.71
N SER A 34 -9.05 3.51 9.70
CA SER A 34 -8.40 4.13 10.87
C SER A 34 -6.94 4.48 10.61
N ASP A 35 -6.24 3.57 9.93
CA ASP A 35 -4.82 3.69 9.66
C ASP A 35 -4.41 2.80 8.49
N VAL A 36 -3.29 3.16 7.85
CA VAL A 36 -2.65 2.34 6.83
C VAL A 36 -1.19 2.15 7.24
N LYS A 37 -0.76 0.89 7.36
CA LYS A 37 0.57 0.51 7.82
C LYS A 37 1.25 -0.40 6.80
N THR A 38 2.57 -0.52 6.93
CA THR A 38 3.35 -1.52 6.19
C THR A 38 3.64 -2.72 7.09
N THR A 39 3.28 -3.92 6.63
CA THR A 39 3.62 -5.17 7.32
C THR A 39 5.13 -5.42 7.24
N ARG A 40 5.63 -6.37 8.04
CA ARG A 40 7.06 -6.75 8.02
C ARG A 40 7.54 -7.25 6.66
N VAL A 41 6.62 -7.70 5.79
CA VAL A 41 6.95 -8.29 4.49
C VAL A 41 6.77 -7.33 3.31
N GLY A 42 6.31 -6.09 3.51
CA GLY A 42 6.12 -5.14 2.40
C GLY A 42 4.68 -4.79 2.06
N GLU A 43 3.71 -5.45 2.67
CA GLU A 43 2.30 -5.28 2.30
C GLU A 43 1.66 -4.10 3.02
N ALA A 44 0.65 -3.52 2.40
CA ALA A 44 -0.27 -2.58 3.01
C ALA A 44 -1.22 -3.34 3.92
N SER A 45 -1.30 -2.93 5.17
CA SER A 45 -2.29 -3.38 6.14
C SER A 45 -3.20 -2.21 6.47
N ILE A 46 -4.50 -2.39 6.26
CA ILE A 46 -5.51 -1.40 6.60
C ILE A 46 -6.09 -1.72 7.98
N GLY A 47 -6.03 -0.74 8.88
CA GLY A 47 -6.84 -0.73 10.09
C GLY A 47 -8.22 -0.12 9.81
N TRP A 48 -9.25 -0.67 10.45
CA TRP A 48 -10.63 -0.26 10.26
C TRP A 48 -11.26 0.22 11.56
N HIS A 49 -11.97 1.35 11.51
CA HIS A 49 -12.93 1.74 12.54
C HIS A 49 -14.26 1.01 12.37
N TRP A 50 -14.69 0.80 11.12
CA TRP A 50 -15.89 0.08 10.73
C TRP A 50 -15.59 -0.75 9.47
N TYR A 51 -15.97 -2.02 9.49
CA TYR A 51 -15.57 -3.05 8.53
C TYR A 51 -16.76 -3.96 8.17
N PHE A 52 -16.83 -4.38 6.90
CA PHE A 52 -17.86 -5.27 6.37
C PHE A 52 -17.21 -6.37 5.54
N ASP A 53 -17.69 -7.61 5.67
CA ASP A 53 -17.09 -8.79 5.04
C ASP A 53 -17.02 -8.72 3.51
N TRP A 54 -17.93 -7.97 2.86
CA TRP A 54 -17.91 -7.80 1.41
C TRP A 54 -16.68 -7.03 0.91
N VAL A 55 -16.00 -6.27 1.79
CA VAL A 55 -14.79 -5.51 1.46
C VAL A 55 -13.55 -6.39 1.46
N GLU A 56 -13.58 -7.57 2.09
CA GLU A 56 -12.40 -8.47 2.23
C GLU A 56 -11.66 -8.73 0.90
N PRO A 57 -12.34 -9.03 -0.23
CA PRO A 57 -11.64 -9.29 -1.50
C PRO A 57 -10.84 -8.09 -1.99
N TYR A 58 -11.28 -6.87 -1.67
CA TYR A 58 -10.57 -5.63 -2.00
C TYR A 58 -9.34 -5.43 -1.10
N VAL A 59 -9.45 -5.80 0.18
CA VAL A 59 -8.33 -5.75 1.14
C VAL A 59 -7.24 -6.72 0.72
N GLU A 60 -7.59 -7.98 0.45
CA GLU A 60 -6.66 -8.99 -0.06
C GLU A 60 -5.99 -8.53 -1.36
N ARG A 61 -6.74 -7.90 -2.26
CA ARG A 61 -6.18 -7.35 -3.50
C ARG A 61 -5.19 -6.24 -3.23
N LEU A 62 -5.49 -5.33 -2.31
CA LEU A 62 -4.58 -4.25 -1.94
C LEU A 62 -3.30 -4.81 -1.31
N GLU A 63 -3.41 -5.78 -0.41
CA GLU A 63 -2.27 -6.49 0.18
C GLU A 63 -1.37 -7.07 -0.91
N ASN A 64 -1.95 -7.84 -1.85
CA ASN A 64 -1.21 -8.42 -2.97
C ASN A 64 -0.54 -7.36 -3.86
N LEU A 65 -1.27 -6.30 -4.24
CA LEU A 65 -0.75 -5.25 -5.11
C LEU A 65 0.36 -4.45 -4.43
N SER A 66 0.19 -4.11 -3.15
CA SER A 66 1.17 -3.38 -2.37
C SER A 66 2.48 -4.16 -2.22
N ALA A 67 2.40 -5.50 -2.11
CA ALA A 67 3.56 -6.38 -2.00
C ALA A 67 4.49 -6.33 -3.22
N ILE A 68 3.95 -5.95 -4.38
CA ILE A 68 4.68 -5.89 -5.66
C ILE A 68 4.80 -4.46 -6.21
N THR A 69 4.37 -3.44 -5.46
CA THR A 69 4.42 -2.03 -5.87
C THR A 69 5.49 -1.28 -5.12
N CYS A 70 6.39 -0.60 -5.84
CA CYS A 70 7.38 0.29 -5.26
C CYS A 70 6.71 1.44 -4.53
N CYS A 71 7.01 1.63 -3.25
CA CYS A 71 6.38 2.66 -2.43
C CYS A 71 6.70 4.09 -2.89
N LEU A 72 7.87 4.31 -3.50
CA LEU A 72 8.29 5.65 -3.95
C LEU A 72 7.73 6.05 -5.31
N CYS A 73 7.74 5.14 -6.29
CA CYS A 73 7.42 5.50 -7.68
C CYS A 73 6.20 4.79 -8.26
N GLY A 74 5.61 3.83 -7.55
CA GLY A 74 4.44 3.08 -8.02
C GLY A 74 4.75 2.01 -9.07
N HIS A 75 6.02 1.77 -9.40
CA HIS A 75 6.40 0.68 -10.31
C HIS A 75 5.95 -0.67 -9.76
N GLN A 76 5.23 -1.45 -10.57
CA GLN A 76 4.76 -2.79 -10.25
C GLN A 76 5.66 -3.84 -10.90
N GLY A 77 6.12 -4.84 -10.13
CA GLY A 77 6.93 -5.94 -10.66
C GLY A 77 8.09 -6.30 -9.75
N ASP A 78 9.32 -6.24 -10.28
CA ASP A 78 10.54 -6.67 -9.59
C ASP A 78 10.88 -5.75 -8.41
N ILE A 79 10.37 -6.12 -7.24
CA ILE A 79 10.62 -5.44 -5.97
C ILE A 79 11.82 -6.06 -5.25
N VAL A 80 12.78 -5.21 -4.88
CA VAL A 80 13.93 -5.59 -4.07
C VAL A 80 13.52 -5.59 -2.59
N ARG A 81 13.41 -6.77 -1.98
CA ARG A 81 13.14 -6.92 -0.54
C ARG A 81 14.47 -7.11 0.21
N GLN A 82 14.83 -6.20 1.11
CA GLN A 82 15.99 -6.40 2.01
C GLN A 82 15.51 -6.86 3.38
N GLY A 83 16.18 -7.86 3.97
CA GLY A 83 15.79 -8.48 5.25
C GLY A 83 15.76 -7.58 6.49
N LYS A 84 16.03 -6.26 6.36
CA LYS A 84 15.90 -5.25 7.42
C LYS A 84 14.90 -4.13 7.10
N ARG A 85 14.38 -4.05 5.87
CA ARG A 85 13.43 -3.02 5.46
C ARG A 85 12.11 -3.66 5.09
N SER A 86 11.06 -3.20 5.76
CA SER A 86 9.69 -3.60 5.49
C SER A 86 9.10 -2.90 4.28
N GLU A 87 9.77 -1.94 3.65
CA GLU A 87 9.20 -1.15 2.54
C GLU A 87 9.57 -1.76 1.17
N PRO A 88 8.61 -1.92 0.24
CA PRO A 88 8.86 -2.44 -1.10
C PRO A 88 9.44 -1.34 -2.02
N PHE A 89 10.66 -1.52 -2.55
CA PHE A 89 11.26 -0.63 -3.54
C PHE A 89 11.58 -1.38 -4.84
N CYS A 90 11.39 -0.73 -5.99
CA CYS A 90 11.94 -1.25 -7.25
C CYS A 90 13.47 -1.07 -7.28
N GLY A 91 14.15 -1.82 -8.14
CA GLY A 91 15.62 -1.76 -8.25
C GLY A 91 16.17 -0.35 -8.50
N TYR A 92 15.47 0.47 -9.29
CA TYR A 92 15.87 1.87 -9.55
C TYR A 92 15.82 2.74 -8.29
N CYS A 93 14.68 2.78 -7.62
CA CYS A 93 14.50 3.58 -6.40
C CYS A 93 15.40 3.09 -5.25
N HIS A 94 15.64 1.77 -5.19
CA HIS A 94 16.54 1.17 -4.21
C HIS A 94 17.98 1.69 -4.35
N VAL A 95 18.49 1.77 -5.57
CA VAL A 95 19.85 2.27 -5.84
C VAL A 95 19.98 3.75 -5.48
N GLN A 96 18.96 4.56 -5.77
CA GLN A 96 18.96 5.98 -5.42
C GLN A 96 18.93 6.21 -3.91
N ASP A 97 18.12 5.46 -3.19
CA ASP A 97 18.03 5.56 -1.72
C ASP A 97 19.34 5.18 -1.03
N ARG A 98 20.07 4.19 -1.55
CA ARG A 98 21.42 3.85 -1.09
C ARG A 98 22.46 4.94 -1.36
N GLN A 99 22.32 5.70 -2.44
CA GLN A 99 23.23 6.81 -2.73
C GLN A 99 23.01 7.97 -1.77
N THR A 100 21.78 8.20 -1.32
CA THR A 100 21.47 9.20 -0.29
C THR A 100 21.90 8.75 1.11
N ASP A 101 21.75 7.47 1.46
CA ASP A 101 22.23 6.93 2.75
C ASP A 101 23.76 6.88 2.84
N GLY A 102 24.46 6.72 1.71
CA GLY A 102 25.92 6.73 1.63
C GLY A 102 26.57 8.12 1.74
N TYR A 103 25.76 9.18 1.75
CA TYR A 103 26.20 10.58 1.91
C TYR A 103 25.81 11.17 3.28
N GLY A 104 25.66 10.32 4.30
CA GLY A 104 25.57 10.73 5.70
C GLY A 104 26.97 10.93 6.32
N SER A 105 27.41 12.18 6.34
CA SER A 105 28.43 12.79 7.21
C SER A 105 29.88 12.25 7.15
N LYS A 106 30.76 13.08 6.57
CA LYS A 106 32.10 13.28 7.14
C LYS A 106 31.98 13.96 8.50
#